data_AF-A0A2V5W0Q3-F1
#
_entry.id   AF-A0A2V5W0Q3-F1
#
_cell.length_a   1.000
_cell.length_b   1.000
_cell.length_c   1.000
_cell.angle_alpha   90.00
_cell.angle_beta   90.00
_cell.angle_gamma   90.00
#
_symmetry.space_group_name_H-M   'P 1'
#
loop_
_entity.id
_entity.type
_entity.pdbx_description
1 polymer ?
#
loop_
_entity_poly.entity_id
_entity_poly.type
_entity_poly.pdbx_seq_one_letter_code
_entity_poly.pdbx_strand_id
1 'polypeptide(L)'
;MEVTVLLPADARQYGEMITGEQDFQRAATLPFIKKTVVVPYSADVIRASAEAAGREVPTQAGPTTVIYLKIENGTAYVLLNIDRDGWAGVSFSWAYCHPIVEKTLLQFKNIERIVWDEAPGDKRLYDRK
;
A
#
# COMPACT_ATOMS: atom_id res chain seq x y z
N MET A 1 13.57 11.10 9.36
CA MET A 1 12.61 10.74 10.42
C MET A 1 12.36 9.24 10.37
N GLU A 2 11.89 8.64 11.45
CA GLU A 2 11.55 7.23 11.50
C GLU A 2 10.04 7.03 11.38
N VAL A 3 9.63 6.05 10.57
CA VAL A 3 8.24 5.60 10.44
C VAL A 3 8.15 4.11 10.68
N THR A 4 6.99 3.65 11.14
CA THR A 4 6.71 2.22 11.29
C THR A 4 5.93 1.72 10.07
N VAL A 5 6.42 0.66 9.44
CA VAL A 5 5.71 -0.06 8.38
C VAL A 5 5.43 -1.49 8.84
N LEU A 6 4.35 -2.08 8.31
CA LEU A 6 4.03 -3.49 8.53
C LEU A 6 4.38 -4.27 7.27
N LEU A 7 5.27 -5.24 7.41
CA LEU A 7 5.71 -6.12 6.32
C LEU A 7 5.44 -7.59 6.68
N PRO A 8 5.26 -8.47 5.68
CA PRO A 8 5.21 -9.91 5.94
C PRO A 8 6.47 -10.36 6.67
N ALA A 9 6.32 -11.22 7.68
CA ALA A 9 7.43 -11.76 8.46
C ALA A 9 8.44 -12.50 7.58
N ASP A 10 7.95 -13.17 6.52
CA ASP A 10 8.74 -13.78 5.47
C ASP A 10 8.34 -13.17 4.11
N ALA A 11 9.08 -12.14 3.69
CA ALA A 11 8.83 -11.46 2.42
C ALA A 11 9.06 -12.37 1.21
N ARG A 12 9.98 -13.34 1.30
CA ARG A 12 10.26 -14.27 0.20
C ARG A 12 9.09 -15.22 0.00
N GLN A 13 8.62 -15.81 1.10
CA GLN A 13 7.48 -16.72 1.07
C GLN A 13 6.21 -15.99 0.64
N TYR A 14 5.98 -14.77 1.14
CA TYR A 14 4.85 -13.95 0.74
C TYR A 14 4.85 -13.68 -0.78
N GLY A 15 6.02 -13.35 -1.35
CA GLY A 15 6.14 -13.16 -2.79
C GLY A 15 5.93 -14.42 -3.61
N GLU A 16 6.49 -15.55 -3.18
CA GLU A 16 6.28 -16.84 -3.86
C GLU A 16 4.80 -17.23 -3.88
N MET A 17 4.09 -17.03 -2.77
CA MET A 17 2.64 -17.29 -2.71
C MET A 17 1.85 -16.42 -3.68
N ILE A 18 2.25 -15.16 -3.89
CA ILE A 18 1.53 -14.22 -4.74
C ILE A 18 1.86 -14.41 -6.22
N THR A 19 3.15 -14.45 -6.57
CA THR A 19 3.59 -14.43 -7.97
C THR A 19 3.86 -15.82 -8.55
N GLY A 20 4.22 -16.78 -7.70
CA GLY A 20 4.52 -18.17 -8.10
C GLY A 20 3.29 -19.06 -7.98
N GLU A 21 2.88 -19.35 -6.74
CA GLU A 21 1.77 -20.25 -6.41
C GLU A 21 0.40 -19.64 -6.74
N GLN A 22 0.29 -18.31 -6.74
CA GLN A 22 -0.96 -17.54 -6.88
C GLN A 22 -2.01 -17.89 -5.80
N ASP A 23 -1.55 -18.25 -4.61
CA ASP A 23 -2.36 -18.54 -3.42
C ASP A 23 -2.51 -17.29 -2.54
N PHE A 24 -3.36 -16.37 -2.99
CA PHE A 24 -3.62 -15.10 -2.30
C PHE A 24 -4.26 -15.30 -0.93
N GLN A 25 -5.05 -16.37 -0.75
CA GLN A 25 -5.71 -16.68 0.53
C GLN A 25 -4.67 -17.02 1.59
N ARG A 26 -3.72 -17.88 1.24
CA ARG A 26 -2.62 -18.25 2.14
C ARG A 26 -1.71 -17.05 2.41
N ALA A 27 -1.39 -16.24 1.40
CA ALA A 27 -0.60 -15.01 1.58
C ALA A 27 -1.25 -14.05 2.59
N ALA A 28 -2.58 -13.93 2.58
CA ALA A 28 -3.33 -13.09 3.52
C ALA A 28 -3.25 -13.56 4.99
N THR A 29 -2.88 -14.83 5.23
CA THR A 29 -2.73 -15.40 6.59
C THR A 29 -1.31 -15.25 7.15
N LEU A 30 -0.33 -14.84 6.35
CA LEU A 30 1.03 -14.66 6.83
C LEU A 30 1.10 -13.56 7.89
N PRO A 31 1.88 -13.75 8.98
CA PRO A 31 2.02 -12.75 10.01
C PRO A 31 2.75 -11.51 9.47
N PHE A 32 2.30 -10.33 9.88
CA PHE A 32 2.97 -9.07 9.59
C PHE A 32 3.72 -8.59 10.82
N ILE A 33 4.97 -8.15 10.62
CA ILE A 33 5.84 -7.61 11.65
C ILE A 33 6.03 -6.11 11.44
N LYS A 34 6.22 -5.40 12.56
CA LYS A 34 6.57 -3.98 12.53
C LYS A 34 8.05 -3.84 12.20
N LYS A 35 8.36 -2.97 11.23
CA LYS A 35 9.72 -2.57 10.88
C LYS A 35 9.80 -1.05 10.95
N THR A 36 10.87 -0.55 11.58
CA THR A 36 11.19 0.89 11.55
C THR A 36 11.99 1.18 10.29
N VAL A 37 11.55 2.19 9.53
CA VAL A 37 12.21 2.64 8.30
C VAL A 37 12.55 4.12 8.43
N VAL A 38 13.76 4.47 8.01
CA VAL A 38 14.22 5.86 7.97
C VAL A 38 13.81 6.48 6.64
N VAL A 39 13.05 7.56 6.70
CA VAL A 39 12.57 8.33 5.55
C VAL A 39 12.99 9.80 5.64
N PRO A 40 13.02 10.55 4.51
CA PRO A 40 13.12 12.00 4.55
C PRO A 40 12.07 12.62 5.47
N TYR A 41 12.39 13.77 6.06
CA TYR A 41 11.44 14.45 6.93
C TYR A 41 10.13 14.79 6.18
N SER A 42 9.00 14.50 6.80
CA SER A 42 7.65 14.78 6.31
C SER A 42 6.79 15.24 7.48
N ALA A 43 6.00 16.30 7.27
CA ALA A 43 4.98 16.71 8.23
C ALA A 43 3.78 15.73 8.24
N ASP A 44 3.58 14.99 7.15
CA ASP A 44 2.54 13.97 7.02
C ASP A 44 3.15 12.57 7.25
N VAL A 45 3.07 12.12 8.50
CA VAL A 45 3.61 10.82 8.94
C VAL A 45 2.84 9.66 8.32
N ILE A 46 1.52 9.81 8.13
CA ILE A 46 0.68 8.75 7.59
C ILE A 46 1.05 8.50 6.14
N ARG A 47 1.12 9.57 5.34
CA ARG A 47 1.58 9.49 3.96
C ARG A 47 2.98 8.91 3.86
N ALA A 48 3.92 9.41 4.66
CA ALA A 48 5.30 8.92 4.65
C ALA A 48 5.39 7.43 4.99
N SER A 49 4.56 6.93 5.90
CA SER A 49 4.51 5.51 6.26
C SER A 49 3.93 4.66 5.12
N ALA A 50 2.87 5.12 4.46
CA ALA A 50 2.29 4.44 3.31
C ALA A 50 3.26 4.39 2.11
N GLU A 51 3.94 5.51 1.82
CA GLU A 51 4.97 5.56 0.78
C GLU A 51 6.17 4.66 1.11
N ALA A 52 6.61 4.63 2.37
CA ALA A 52 7.67 3.73 2.81
C ALA A 52 7.25 2.26 2.61
N ALA A 53 6.03 1.90 3.02
CA ALA A 53 5.52 0.54 2.88
C ALA A 53 5.44 0.11 1.40
N GLY A 54 5.00 0.99 0.49
CA GLY A 54 5.00 0.73 -0.94
C GLY A 54 6.39 0.50 -1.54
N ARG A 55 7.41 1.22 -1.04
CA ARG A 55 8.80 1.10 -1.52
C ARG A 55 9.53 -0.15 -1.06
N GLU A 56 9.09 -0.77 0.03
CA GLU A 56 9.66 -2.05 0.50
C GLU A 56 9.32 -3.22 -0.45
N VAL A 57 8.43 -2.99 -1.42
CA VAL A 57 8.04 -3.99 -2.41
C VAL A 57 8.76 -3.74 -3.74
N PRO A 58 9.62 -4.67 -4.19
CA PRO A 58 10.12 -4.64 -5.55
C PRO A 58 9.01 -5.11 -6.50
N THR A 59 8.38 -4.21 -7.24
CA THR A 59 7.46 -4.57 -8.34
C THR A 59 8.18 -4.49 -9.68
N GLN A 60 7.70 -5.26 -10.67
CA GLN A 60 8.23 -5.19 -12.04
C GLN A 60 8.01 -3.81 -12.70
N ALA A 61 7.03 -3.04 -12.24
CA ALA A 61 6.72 -1.69 -12.72
C ALA A 61 7.54 -0.58 -12.03
N GLY A 62 8.50 -0.95 -11.18
CA GLY A 62 9.31 -0.02 -10.41
C GLY A 62 8.75 0.27 -9.02
N PRO A 63 9.18 1.36 -8.36
CA PRO A 63 8.77 1.65 -7.00
C PRO A 63 7.29 2.02 -6.94
N THR A 64 6.56 1.37 -6.03
CA THR A 64 5.17 1.73 -5.73
C THR A 64 5.13 3.01 -4.92
N THR A 65 4.39 4.00 -5.40
CA THR A 65 4.27 5.33 -4.78
C THR A 65 2.81 5.68 -4.57
N VAL A 66 2.52 6.38 -3.46
CA VAL A 66 1.18 6.88 -3.16
C VAL A 66 0.94 8.13 -3.99
N ILE A 67 -0.05 8.10 -4.88
CA ILE A 67 -0.41 9.25 -5.73
C ILE A 67 -1.58 10.04 -5.14
N TYR A 68 -2.41 9.39 -4.32
CA TYR A 68 -3.53 10.00 -3.61
C TYR A 68 -3.65 9.39 -2.22
N LEU A 69 -3.82 10.24 -1.21
CA LEU A 69 -4.15 9.84 0.15
C LEU A 69 -5.02 10.92 0.77
N LYS A 70 -6.23 10.55 1.18
CA LYS A 70 -7.14 11.43 1.93
C LYS A 70 -7.79 10.64 3.04
N ILE A 71 -7.92 11.24 4.21
CA ILE A 71 -8.57 10.61 5.37
C ILE A 71 -9.82 11.41 5.70
N GLU A 72 -10.98 10.78 5.61
CA GLU A 72 -12.27 11.37 5.97
C GLU A 72 -13.11 10.37 6.77
N ASN A 73 -13.62 10.79 7.93
CA ASN A 73 -14.51 9.98 8.77
C ASN A 73 -13.96 8.56 9.03
N GLY A 74 -12.70 8.46 9.45
CA GLY A 74 -12.05 7.17 9.72
C GLY A 74 -11.70 6.34 8.47
N THR A 75 -11.96 6.85 7.27
CA THR A 75 -11.69 6.16 5.99
C THR A 75 -10.47 6.76 5.34
N ALA A 76 -9.44 5.95 5.07
CA ALA A 76 -8.36 6.37 4.19
C ALA A 76 -8.67 5.95 2.75
N TYR A 77 -8.80 6.94 1.88
CA TYR A 77 -8.93 6.79 0.44
C TYR A 77 -7.52 6.88 -0.16
N VAL A 78 -7.10 5.83 -0.86
CA VAL A 78 -5.71 5.65 -1.29
C VAL A 78 -5.67 5.25 -2.75
N LEU A 79 -4.79 5.89 -3.52
CA LEU A 79 -4.35 5.36 -4.80
C LEU A 79 -2.83 5.26 -4.82
N LEU A 80 -2.35 4.17 -5.38
CA LEU A 80 -0.97 3.93 -5.73
C LEU A 80 -0.77 4.17 -7.23
N ASN A 81 0.45 4.48 -7.65
CA ASN A 81 0.78 4.58 -9.08
C ASN A 81 0.47 3.29 -9.86
N ILE A 82 0.57 2.13 -9.20
CA ILE A 82 0.22 0.83 -9.80
C ILE A 82 -1.29 0.64 -10.00
N ASP A 83 -2.12 1.47 -9.38
CA ASP A 83 -3.59 1.45 -9.58
C ASP A 83 -3.97 2.22 -10.84
N ARG A 84 -3.02 2.98 -11.42
CA ARG A 84 -3.22 3.67 -12.69
C ARG A 84 -2.97 2.71 -13.84
N ASP A 85 -3.95 2.62 -14.71
CA ASP A 85 -3.93 1.93 -16.01
C ASP A 85 -3.75 0.40 -15.91
N GLY A 86 -4.63 -0.35 -16.57
CA GLY A 86 -4.56 -1.81 -16.57
C GLY A 86 -3.41 -2.30 -17.46
N TRP A 87 -2.34 -2.80 -16.84
CA TRP A 87 -1.23 -3.46 -17.52
C TRP A 87 -1.10 -4.94 -17.11
N ALA A 88 -0.40 -5.73 -17.93
CA ALA A 88 -0.27 -7.16 -17.70
C ALA A 88 0.52 -7.45 -16.41
N GLY A 89 -0.12 -8.08 -15.42
CA GLY A 89 0.49 -8.36 -14.11
C GLY A 89 0.17 -7.34 -13.02
N VAL A 90 -0.69 -6.36 -13.31
CA VAL A 90 -1.16 -5.38 -12.33
C VAL A 90 -1.86 -6.05 -11.13
N SER A 91 -2.58 -7.16 -11.34
CA SER A 91 -3.26 -7.92 -10.28
C SER A 91 -2.29 -8.48 -9.24
N PHE A 92 -1.11 -8.96 -9.65
CA PHE A 92 -0.07 -9.42 -8.73
C PHE A 92 0.54 -8.27 -7.94
N SER A 93 0.73 -7.12 -8.60
CA SER A 93 1.21 -5.91 -7.94
C SER A 93 0.23 -5.42 -6.88
N TRP A 94 -1.08 -5.45 -7.17
CA TRP A 94 -2.15 -5.15 -6.21
C TRP A 94 -2.16 -6.15 -5.05
N ALA A 95 -2.19 -7.45 -5.35
CA ALA A 95 -2.23 -8.50 -4.33
C ALA A 95 -1.04 -8.43 -3.35
N TYR A 96 0.11 -7.93 -3.81
CA TYR A 96 1.29 -7.73 -2.98
C TYR A 96 1.27 -6.39 -2.22
N CYS A 97 1.04 -5.28 -2.94
CA CYS A 97 1.23 -3.95 -2.37
C CYS A 97 0.07 -3.50 -1.49
N HIS A 98 -1.18 -3.81 -1.89
CA HIS A 98 -2.36 -3.35 -1.16
C HIS A 98 -2.36 -3.84 0.30
N PRO A 99 -2.14 -5.13 0.61
CA PRO A 99 -2.14 -5.58 2.00
C PRO A 99 -1.04 -4.93 2.85
N ILE A 100 0.15 -4.69 2.27
CA ILE A 100 1.27 -4.07 2.98
C ILE A 100 0.97 -2.62 3.35
N VAL A 101 0.45 -1.84 2.40
CA VAL A 101 0.08 -0.45 2.63
C VAL A 101 -1.16 -0.37 3.54
N GLU A 102 -2.15 -1.24 3.35
CA GLU A 102 -3.35 -1.34 4.18
C GLU A 102 -3.00 -1.61 5.65
N LYS A 103 -2.23 -2.67 5.93
CA LYS A 103 -1.83 -3.01 7.31
C LYS A 103 -1.00 -1.89 7.93
N THR A 104 -0.18 -1.21 7.14
CA THR A 104 0.58 -0.04 7.59
C THR A 104 -0.34 1.13 7.93
N LEU A 105 -1.38 1.41 7.15
CA LEU A 105 -2.31 2.50 7.43
C LEU A 105 -3.24 2.20 8.61
N LEU A 106 -3.72 0.97 8.73
CA LEU A 106 -4.60 0.54 9.83
C LEU A 106 -3.92 0.54 11.21
N GLN A 107 -2.60 0.77 11.29
CA GLN A 107 -1.93 0.97 12.57
C GLN A 107 -2.28 2.33 13.22
N PHE A 108 -2.73 3.30 12.43
CA PHE A 108 -3.08 4.64 12.90
C PHE A 108 -4.51 4.64 13.44
N LYS A 109 -4.69 5.03 14.70
CA LYS A 109 -5.98 4.94 15.41
C LYS A 109 -7.13 5.74 14.78
N ASN A 110 -6.81 6.73 13.94
CA ASN A 110 -7.78 7.55 13.22
C ASN A 110 -8.18 6.96 11.85
N ILE A 111 -7.71 5.76 11.51
CA ILE A 111 -8.04 5.03 10.28
C ILE A 111 -8.65 3.69 10.67
N GLU A 112 -9.92 3.51 10.34
CA GLU A 112 -10.71 2.30 10.62
C GLU A 112 -10.85 1.40 9.39
N ARG A 113 -10.81 2.00 8.20
CA ARG A 113 -10.95 1.28 6.93
C ARG A 113 -10.17 1.95 5.80
N ILE A 114 -9.81 1.15 4.80
CA ILE A 114 -9.12 1.60 3.58
C ILE A 114 -10.03 1.41 2.38
N VAL A 115 -10.03 2.38 1.47
CA VAL A 115 -10.70 2.31 0.16
C VAL A 115 -9.65 2.59 -0.91
N TRP A 116 -9.50 1.66 -1.85
CA TRP A 116 -8.60 1.75 -3.00
C TRP A 116 -9.22 2.54 -4.14
N ASP A 117 -9.59 3.79 -3.85
CA ASP A 117 -10.18 4.74 -4.78
C ASP A 117 -9.99 6.17 -4.22
N GLU A 118 -10.36 7.16 -5.02
CA GLU A 118 -10.42 8.55 -4.59
C GLU A 118 -11.65 8.79 -3.69
N ALA A 119 -11.58 9.78 -2.81
CA ALA A 119 -12.71 10.11 -1.96
C ALA A 119 -13.91 10.60 -2.79
N PRO A 120 -15.14 10.25 -2.39
CA PRO A 120 -16.33 10.67 -3.12
C PRO A 120 -16.43 12.20 -3.12
N GLY A 121 -16.68 12.78 -4.30
CA GLY A 121 -16.80 14.23 -4.50
C GLY A 121 -15.51 14.95 -4.85
N ASP A 122 -14.35 14.29 -4.76
CA ASP A 122 -13.11 14.82 -5.34
C ASP A 122 -13.14 14.65 -6.87
N LYS A 123 -12.57 15.62 -7.60
CA LYS A 123 -12.36 15.46 -9.04
C LYS A 123 -11.37 14.33 -9.25
N ARG A 124 -11.77 13.31 -10.03
CA ARG A 124 -10.90 12.18 -10.29
C ARG A 124 -9.61 12.64 -10.93
N LEU A 125 -8.48 12.12 -10.48
CA LEU A 125 -7.17 12.34 -11.10
C LEU A 125 -7.19 11.91 -12.58
N TYR A 126 -8.08 10.99 -12.94
CA TYR A 126 -8.31 10.50 -14.31
C TYR A 126 -9.15 11.43 -15.19
N ASP A 127 -9.88 12.39 -14.61
CA ASP A 127 -10.71 13.35 -15.36
C ASP A 127 -9.90 14.60 -15.81
N ARG A 128 -8.62 14.70 -15.42
CA ARG A 128 -7.72 15.76 -15.88
C ARG A 128 -7.16 15.39 -17.27
N LYS A 129 -7.95 15.63 -18.31
CA LYS A 129 -7.47 15.76 -19.69
C LYS A 129 -7.23 17.23 -20.04
#